data_AF-A0A9C7QBA7-F1
#
_entry.id   AF-A0A9C7QBA7-F1
#
_cell.length_a   1.000
_cell.length_b   1.000
_cell.length_c   1.000
_cell.angle_alpha   90.00
_cell.angle_beta   90.00
_cell.angle_gamma   90.00
#
_symmetry.space_group_name_H-M   'P 1'
#
loop_
_entity.id
_entity.type
_entity.pdbx_description
1 polymer ?
#
loop_
_entity_poly.entity_id
_entity_poly.type
_entity_poly.pdbx_seq_one_letter_code
_entity_poly.pdbx_strand_id
1 'polypeptide(L)'
;MNIISIDTTVKGAAMLNLKHRPTPEQSRTRELIREYEELSERLEQIRTCFDLADEDSLIDALIYEENAVQCRLAALNQKARKMGAHVEHFERSHG
;
A
#
# COMPACT_ATOMS: atom_id res chain seq x y z
N MET A 1 -8.09 -7.39 11.05
CA MET A 1 -7.63 -8.11 9.85
C MET A 1 -8.52 -7.73 8.67
N ASN A 2 -8.14 -6.69 7.92
CA ASN A 2 -8.77 -6.36 6.64
C ASN A 2 -7.88 -6.92 5.53
N ILE A 3 -8.43 -7.85 4.76
CA ILE A 3 -7.80 -8.36 3.53
C ILE A 3 -8.10 -7.32 2.45
N ILE A 4 -7.08 -6.66 1.91
CA ILE A 4 -7.21 -5.79 0.75
C ILE A 4 -7.29 -6.70 -0.47
N SER A 5 -8.50 -6.93 -0.98
CA SER A 5 -8.69 -7.60 -2.27
C SER A 5 -8.47 -6.59 -3.39
N ILE A 6 -7.32 -6.70 -4.07
CA ILE A 6 -7.02 -5.98 -5.30
C ILE A 6 -7.66 -6.76 -6.45
N ASP A 7 -8.85 -6.33 -6.87
CA ASP A 7 -9.58 -6.94 -8.00
C ASP A 7 -8.86 -6.57 -9.30
N THR A 8 -7.90 -7.40 -9.70
CA THR A 8 -7.24 -7.26 -10.99
C THR A 8 -8.15 -7.88 -12.04
N THR A 9 -9.17 -7.14 -12.49
CA THR A 9 -9.96 -7.56 -13.66
C THR A 9 -9.09 -7.43 -14.92
N VAL A 10 -8.21 -8.41 -15.14
CA VAL A 10 -7.53 -8.60 -16.43
C VAL A 10 -8.57 -9.16 -17.38
N LYS A 11 -9.11 -8.31 -18.25
CA LYS A 11 -10.02 -8.71 -19.33
C LYS A 11 -9.25 -9.60 -20.31
N GLY A 12 -9.25 -10.91 -20.09
CA GLY A 12 -8.81 -11.89 -21.09
C GLY A 12 -8.00 -13.06 -20.55
N ALA A 13 -8.63 -14.24 -20.64
CA ALA A 13 -8.03 -15.58 -20.74
C ALA A 13 -7.45 -16.25 -19.48
N ALA A 14 -8.23 -17.23 -19.02
CA ALA A 14 -7.81 -18.56 -18.59
C ALA A 14 -7.14 -18.73 -17.21
N MET A 15 -7.94 -19.28 -16.29
CA MET A 15 -7.49 -20.21 -15.26
C MET A 15 -6.62 -21.31 -15.88
N LEU A 16 -5.29 -21.26 -15.70
CA LEU A 16 -4.44 -22.45 -15.83
C LEU A 16 -3.33 -22.43 -14.78
N ASN A 17 -3.42 -23.41 -13.88
CA ASN A 17 -2.46 -23.79 -12.88
C ASN A 17 -1.17 -24.29 -13.56
N LEU A 18 -0.14 -23.45 -13.71
CA LEU A 18 1.20 -23.86 -14.14
C LEU A 18 2.24 -23.11 -13.30
N LYS A 19 3.34 -23.79 -12.94
CA LYS A 19 4.55 -23.25 -12.30
C LYS A 19 5.19 -22.15 -13.16
N HIS A 20 4.53 -20.99 -13.27
CA HIS A 20 5.00 -19.88 -14.06
C HIS A 20 5.93 -19.04 -13.20
N ARG A 21 7.20 -18.99 -13.62
CA ARG A 21 8.11 -17.92 -13.20
C ARG A 21 7.36 -16.61 -13.45
N PRO A 22 7.18 -15.75 -12.44
CA PRO A 22 6.44 -14.51 -12.62
C PRO A 22 7.08 -13.74 -13.77
N THR A 23 6.25 -13.23 -14.67
CA THR A 23 6.74 -12.34 -15.72
C THR A 23 7.37 -11.11 -15.05
N PRO A 24 8.31 -10.40 -15.71
CA PRO A 24 8.92 -9.20 -15.12
C PRO A 24 7.89 -8.17 -14.65
N GLU A 25 6.73 -8.13 -15.31
CA GLU A 25 5.61 -7.28 -14.97
C GLU A 25 4.89 -7.75 -13.68
N GLN A 26 4.62 -9.04 -13.54
CA GLN A 26 4.05 -9.60 -12.30
C GLN A 26 4.97 -9.43 -11.10
N SER A 27 6.30 -9.57 -11.29
CA SER A 27 7.28 -9.30 -10.23
C SER A 27 7.27 -7.84 -9.78
N ARG A 28 7.22 -6.90 -10.74
CA ARG A 28 7.12 -5.46 -10.44
C ARG A 28 5.83 -5.11 -9.70
N THR A 29 4.70 -5.66 -10.12
CA THR A 29 3.42 -5.47 -9.43
C THR A 29 3.47 -6.02 -8.01
N ARG A 30 4.06 -7.21 -7.81
CA ARG A 30 4.23 -7.81 -6.48
C ARG A 30 5.14 -6.98 -5.57
N GLU A 31 6.21 -6.41 -6.11
CA GLU A 31 7.08 -5.48 -5.39
C GLU A 31 6.33 -4.21 -4.98
N LEU A 32 5.51 -3.64 -5.86
CA LEU A 32 4.69 -2.47 -5.54
C LEU A 32 3.67 -2.75 -4.44
N ILE A 33 3.00 -3.91 -4.47
CA ILE A 33 2.06 -4.32 -3.44
C ILE A 33 2.78 -4.47 -2.10
N ARG A 34 3.93 -5.15 -2.10
CA ARG A 34 4.73 -5.33 -0.89
C ARG A 34 5.19 -4.00 -0.31
N GLU A 35 5.70 -3.08 -1.13
CA GLU A 35 6.12 -1.76 -0.66
C GLU A 35 4.93 -0.95 -0.12
N TYR A 36 3.75 -1.08 -0.73
CA TYR A 36 2.53 -0.46 -0.23
C TYR A 36 2.09 -1.01 1.13
N GLU A 37 2.12 -2.33 1.31
CA GLU A 37 1.81 -3.00 2.58
C GLU A 37 2.78 -2.58 3.68
N GLU A 38 4.09 -2.61 3.42
CA GLU A 38 5.12 -2.20 4.38
C GLU A 38 4.96 -0.73 4.80
N LEU A 39 4.66 0.17 3.87
CA LEU A 39 4.41 1.58 4.19
C LEU A 39 3.10 1.80 4.94
N SER A 40 2.06 1.01 4.65
CA SER A 40 0.78 1.09 5.35
C SER A 40 0.91 0.62 6.80
N GLU A 41 1.65 -0.47 7.04
CA GLU A 41 1.97 -0.93 8.39
C GLU A 41 2.81 0.10 9.14
N ARG A 42 3.80 0.72 8.47
CA ARG A 42 4.60 1.77 9.08
C ARG A 42 3.77 2.99 9.47
N LEU A 43 2.79 3.37 8.64
CA LEU A 43 1.87 4.46 8.93
C LEU A 43 1.02 4.16 10.18
N GLU A 44 0.52 2.93 10.30
CA GLU A 44 -0.24 2.49 11.49
C GLU A 44 0.62 2.52 12.76
N GLN A 45 1.89 2.08 12.67
CA GLN A 45 2.84 2.17 13.77
C GLN A 45 3.10 3.62 14.20
N ILE A 46 3.34 4.52 13.25
CA ILE A 46 3.58 5.94 13.54
C ILE A 46 2.38 6.55 14.26
N ARG A 47 1.16 6.26 13.80
CA ARG A 47 -0.08 6.73 14.45
C ARG A 47 -0.25 6.19 15.86
N THR A 48 0.03 4.90 16.05
CA THR A 48 0.01 4.28 17.39
C THR A 48 1.05 4.93 18.32
N CYS A 49 2.25 5.21 17.81
CA CYS A 49 3.29 5.92 18.57
C CYS A 49 2.88 7.37 18.86
N PHE A 50 2.20 8.04 17.94
CA PHE A 50 1.73 9.41 18.10
C PHE A 50 0.68 9.52 19.21
N ASP A 51 -0.27 8.58 19.26
CA ASP A 51 -1.27 8.52 20.32
C ASP A 51 -0.67 8.31 21.72
N LEU A 52 0.54 7.77 21.80
CA LEU A 52 1.27 7.49 23.04
C LEU A 52 2.37 8.52 23.34
N ALA A 53 2.64 9.46 22.44
CA ALA A 53 3.72 10.43 22.59
C ALA A 53 3.30 11.58 23.52
N ASP A 54 4.17 11.92 24.45
CA ASP A 54 4.00 12.98 25.45
C ASP A 54 5.05 14.09 25.34
N GLU A 55 6.16 13.83 24.65
CA GLU A 55 7.23 14.79 24.40
C GLU A 55 7.03 15.53 23.06
N ASP A 56 7.00 16.86 23.09
CA ASP A 56 6.81 17.71 21.90
C ASP A 56 7.78 17.38 20.75
N SER A 57 9.04 17.09 21.10
CA SER A 57 10.07 16.73 20.10
C SER A 57 9.82 15.39 19.42
N LEU A 58 9.18 14.44 20.12
CA LEU A 58 8.80 13.14 19.59
C LEU A 58 7.55 13.28 18.71
N ILE A 59 6.58 14.08 19.14
CA ILE A 59 5.38 14.43 18.36
C ILE A 59 5.79 15.04 17.02
N ASP A 60 6.69 16.03 17.02
CA ASP A 60 7.20 16.65 15.79
C ASP A 60 7.88 15.61 14.88
N ALA A 61 8.75 14.77 15.43
CA ALA A 61 9.43 13.73 14.66
C ALA A 61 8.43 12.75 14.01
N LEU A 62 7.39 12.35 14.72
CA LEU A 62 6.34 11.46 14.22
C LEU A 62 5.49 12.13 13.13
N ILE A 63 5.22 13.44 13.23
CA ILE A 63 4.54 14.20 12.17
C ILE A 63 5.37 14.22 10.89
N TYR A 64 6.67 14.49 10.98
CA TYR A 64 7.56 14.46 9.82
C TYR A 64 7.63 13.05 9.21
N GLU A 65 7.66 12.02 10.05
CA GLU A 65 7.69 10.64 9.59
C GLU A 65 6.38 10.23 8.89
N GLU A 66 5.22 10.57 9.46
CA GLU A 66 3.91 10.33 8.84
C GLU A 66 3.84 10.99 7.46
N ASN A 67 4.25 12.26 7.36
CA ASN A 67 4.27 12.99 6.10
C ASN A 67 5.18 12.32 5.06
N ALA A 68 6.37 11.86 5.46
CA ALA A 68 7.27 11.15 4.57
C ALA A 68 6.67 9.84 4.04
N VAL A 69 6.01 9.07 4.90
CA VAL A 69 5.32 7.82 4.51
C VAL A 69 4.15 8.10 3.58
N GLN A 70 3.33 9.12 3.87
CA GLN A 70 2.23 9.54 2.99
C GLN A 70 2.71 9.98 1.61
N CYS A 71 3.81 10.74 1.52
CA CYS A 71 4.41 11.12 0.24
C CYS A 71 4.87 9.89 -0.57
N ARG A 72 5.46 8.88 0.10
CA ARG A 72 5.89 7.64 -0.57
C ARG A 72 4.70 6.82 -1.07
N LEU A 73 3.63 6.70 -0.27
CA LEU A 73 2.38 6.05 -0.68
C LEU A 73 1.74 6.75 -1.88
N ALA A 74 1.74 8.09 -1.90
CA ALA A 74 1.25 8.86 -3.04
C ALA A 74 2.08 8.60 -4.31
N ALA A 75 3.41 8.54 -4.20
CA ALA A 75 4.29 8.21 -5.31
C ALA A 75 4.07 6.78 -5.83
N LEU A 76 3.85 5.80 -4.94
CA LEU A 76 3.51 4.43 -5.32
C LEU A 76 2.17 4.35 -6.05
N ASN A 77 1.15 5.04 -5.56
CA ASN A 77 -0.15 5.12 -6.23
C ASN A 77 -0.03 5.75 -7.63
N GLN A 78 0.80 6.79 -7.80
CA GLN A 78 1.07 7.35 -9.12
C GLN A 78 1.80 6.36 -10.04
N LYS A 79 2.76 5.59 -9.51
CA LYS A 79 3.45 4.52 -10.27
C LYS A 79 2.47 3.43 -10.69
N ALA A 80 1.61 2.96 -9.78
CA ALA A 80 0.58 1.96 -10.06
C ALA A 80 -0.39 2.42 -11.16
N ARG A 81 -0.88 3.67 -11.07
CA ARG A 81 -1.74 4.28 -12.10
C ARG A 81 -1.06 4.34 -13.48
N LYS A 82 0.22 4.70 -13.54
CA LYS A 82 1.00 4.71 -14.80
C LYS A 82 1.19 3.31 -15.39
N MET A 83 1.15 2.27 -14.55
CA MET A 83 1.19 0.87 -14.96
C MET A 83 -0.18 0.29 -15.31
N GLY A 84 -1.26 1.09 -15.26
CA GLY A 84 -2.62 0.62 -15.53
C GLY A 84 -3.26 -0.16 -14.37
N ALA A 85 -2.61 -0.20 -13.20
CA ALA A 85 -3.16 -0.79 -11.98
C ALA A 85 -3.93 0.28 -11.19
N HIS A 86 -5.24 0.08 -11.04
CA HIS A 86 -6.05 0.89 -10.13
C HIS A 86 -6.03 0.27 -8.73
N VAL A 87 -5.46 0.99 -7.77
CA VAL A 87 -5.63 0.70 -6.34
C VAL A 87 -6.93 1.39 -5.92
N GLU A 88 -8.02 0.63 -5.77
CA GLU A 88 -9.23 1.16 -5.15
C GLU A 88 -9.08 1.16 -3.63
N HIS A 89 -9.19 2.36 -3.04
CA HIS A 89 -9.23 2.54 -1.60
C HIS A 89 -10.65 2.21 -1.14
N PHE A 90 -10.88 1.03 -0.57
CA PHE A 90 -12.21 0.66 -0.07
C PHE A 90 -12.41 1.29 1.32
N GLU A 91 -13.02 2.48 1.37
CA GLU A 91 -13.58 3.01 2.61
C GLU A 91 -14.78 2.14 3.00
N ARG A 92 -14.65 1.35 4.08
CA ARG A 92 -15.83 0.72 4.70
C ARG A 92 -16.66 1.83 5.35
N SER A 93 -17.77 2.17 4.71
CA SER A 93 -18.89 2.83 5.38
C SER A 93 -19.42 1.91 6.48
N HIS A 94 -19.20 2.29 7.74
CA HIS A 94 -19.88 1.70 8.89
C HIS A 94 -21.32 2.20 8.92
N GLY A 95 -22.26 1.28 8.65
CA GLY A 95 -23.67 1.40 9.01
C GLY A 95 -24.00 0.44 10.14
#